data_AF-A0A2G1XHG9-F1
#
_entry.id   AF-A0A2G1XHG9-F1
#
_cell.length_a   1.000
_cell.length_b   1.000
_cell.length_c   1.000
_cell.angle_alpha   90.00
_cell.angle_beta   90.00
_cell.angle_gamma   90.00
#
_symmetry.space_group_name_H-M   'P 1'
#
loop_
_entity.id
_entity.type
_entity.pdbx_description
1 polymer ?
#
loop_
_entity_poly.entity_id
_entity_poly.type
_entity_poly.pdbx_seq_one_letter_code
_entity_poly.pdbx_strand_id
1 'polypeptide(L)'
;MTTPMATTPTTTAEPPDTAAPGRSPDAARPGSAGEHLVQRRLGTADRAGRFYDDQVLSHLNARMREFVARQEMFFLATADRRGTCDNTFRAGPPGFLRVLDDRTLAYPEYRGNGVLASLGNIEENPHVGILLIDFCRDRIGLHVNGSARLVDDADLRSAHPALPRDEAPGRRAVVWVEVTVEEAYVHCAKHIPHLRKAADETGGDGRAWGTDDTRRKGGDFFGAAAAGKAAPASRRQ
;
A
#
# COMPACT_ATOMS: atom_id res chain seq x y z
N MET A 1 -4.62 -46.84 75.74
CA MET A 1 -4.08 -45.46 75.80
C MET A 1 -3.08 -45.34 74.66
N THR A 2 -3.47 -44.61 73.64
CA THR A 2 -2.85 -44.57 72.31
C THR A 2 -2.03 -43.28 72.24
N THR A 3 -0.71 -43.38 72.04
CA THR A 3 0.18 -42.21 71.92
C THR A 3 0.96 -42.30 70.58
N PRO A 4 1.12 -41.20 69.82
CA PRO A 4 1.30 -41.25 68.38
C PRO A 4 2.75 -41.08 67.88
N MET A 5 2.96 -41.50 66.62
CA MET A 5 4.17 -41.32 65.80
C MET A 5 4.46 -39.84 65.50
N ALA A 6 5.74 -39.47 65.60
CA ALA A 6 6.27 -38.18 65.16
C ALA A 6 6.39 -38.13 63.63
N THR A 7 5.99 -36.99 63.07
CA THR A 7 5.94 -36.65 61.64
C THR A 7 7.27 -36.03 61.16
N THR A 8 7.75 -36.48 60.01
CA THR A 8 8.85 -35.88 59.24
C THR A 8 8.32 -34.70 58.40
N PRO A 9 9.07 -33.60 58.21
CA PRO A 9 8.62 -32.52 57.33
C PRO A 9 8.91 -32.85 55.86
N THR A 10 7.88 -32.72 55.03
CA THR A 10 7.98 -32.77 53.56
C THR A 10 8.34 -31.37 53.04
N THR A 11 9.50 -31.25 52.40
CA THR A 11 9.87 -30.08 51.60
C THR A 11 9.08 -30.09 50.29
N THR A 12 8.16 -29.14 50.11
CA THR A 12 7.45 -28.89 48.86
C THR A 12 8.40 -28.22 47.87
N ALA A 13 8.74 -28.89 46.76
CA ALA A 13 9.43 -28.27 45.64
C ALA A 13 8.44 -27.48 44.78
N GLU A 14 8.74 -26.21 44.51
CA GLU A 14 8.01 -25.39 43.54
C GLU A 14 8.20 -25.93 42.10
N PRO A 15 7.19 -25.80 41.22
CA PRO A 15 7.31 -26.19 39.83
C PRO A 15 8.20 -25.20 39.06
N PRO A 16 8.88 -25.65 37.98
CA PRO A 16 9.73 -24.78 37.19
C PRO A 16 8.92 -23.72 36.45
N ASP A 17 9.45 -22.50 36.50
CA ASP A 17 8.99 -21.31 35.80
C ASP A 17 8.81 -21.58 34.31
N THR A 18 7.56 -21.47 33.85
CA THR A 18 7.21 -21.66 32.44
C THR A 18 7.74 -20.47 31.66
N ALA A 19 8.92 -20.65 31.05
CA ALA A 19 9.51 -19.64 30.17
C ALA A 19 8.48 -19.16 29.14
N ALA A 20 8.26 -17.84 29.11
CA ALA A 20 7.44 -17.17 28.12
C ALA A 20 7.81 -17.65 26.70
N PRO A 21 6.83 -17.79 25.78
CA PRO A 21 7.10 -18.28 24.44
C PRO A 21 8.14 -17.36 23.77
N GLY A 22 9.32 -17.92 23.53
CA GLY A 22 10.42 -17.25 22.87
C GLY A 22 9.92 -16.64 21.55
N ARG A 23 10.17 -15.34 21.38
CA ARG A 23 9.90 -14.63 20.14
C ARG A 23 10.58 -15.41 19.01
N SER A 24 9.79 -15.96 18.09
CA SER A 24 10.33 -16.74 16.98
C SER A 24 11.35 -15.89 16.21
N PRO A 25 12.55 -16.41 15.89
CA PRO A 25 13.60 -15.64 15.22
C PRO A 25 13.19 -15.09 13.85
N ASP A 26 12.08 -15.56 13.27
CA ASP A 26 11.46 -15.05 12.04
C ASP A 26 10.71 -13.71 12.22
N ALA A 27 10.34 -13.31 13.44
CA ALA A 27 9.52 -12.10 13.66
C ALA A 27 10.25 -10.76 13.43
N ALA A 28 11.54 -10.79 13.08
CA ALA A 28 12.37 -9.61 12.82
C ALA A 28 12.83 -9.48 11.36
N ARG A 29 12.50 -10.45 10.49
CA ARG A 29 12.92 -10.45 9.09
C ARG A 29 11.81 -9.89 8.21
N PRO A 30 12.12 -8.99 7.26
CA PRO A 30 11.15 -8.53 6.27
C PRO A 30 10.48 -9.68 5.52
N GLY A 31 9.24 -9.45 5.10
CA GLY A 31 8.43 -10.43 4.40
C GLY A 31 7.56 -11.32 5.30
N SER A 32 6.64 -12.06 4.67
CA SER A 32 5.68 -12.92 5.37
C SER A 32 6.23 -14.32 5.65
N ALA A 33 5.65 -15.01 6.64
CA ALA A 33 5.97 -16.41 6.91
C ALA A 33 5.76 -17.31 5.68
N GLY A 34 4.77 -16.99 4.84
CA GLY A 34 4.51 -17.69 3.58
C GLY A 34 5.63 -17.46 2.55
N GLU A 35 6.14 -16.23 2.44
CA GLU A 35 7.29 -15.93 1.59
C GLU A 35 8.53 -16.72 2.02
N HIS A 36 8.85 -16.73 3.32
CA HIS A 36 10.00 -17.48 3.84
C HIS A 36 9.84 -18.99 3.63
N LEU A 37 8.63 -19.54 3.78
CA LEU A 37 8.34 -20.95 3.47
C LEU A 37 8.63 -21.28 2.01
N VAL A 38 8.17 -20.44 1.08
CA VAL A 38 8.40 -20.62 -0.36
C VAL A 38 9.88 -20.47 -0.70
N GLN A 39 10.59 -19.50 -0.09
CA GLN A 39 12.02 -19.31 -0.29
C GLN A 39 12.83 -20.52 0.15
N ARG A 40 12.50 -21.13 1.30
CA ARG A 40 13.13 -22.39 1.74
C ARG A 40 12.84 -23.52 0.77
N ARG A 41 11.57 -23.68 0.36
CA ARG A 41 11.15 -24.71 -0.60
C ARG A 41 11.89 -24.61 -1.93
N LEU A 42 12.18 -23.39 -2.39
CA LEU A 42 12.85 -23.12 -3.67
C LEU A 42 14.36 -22.95 -3.54
N GLY A 43 14.94 -23.08 -2.34
CA GLY A 43 16.38 -22.91 -2.11
C GLY A 43 16.88 -21.47 -2.37
N THR A 44 16.03 -20.46 -2.19
CA THR A 44 16.35 -19.05 -2.45
C THR A 44 16.51 -18.19 -1.20
N ALA A 45 16.44 -18.78 0.00
CA ALA A 45 16.50 -18.07 1.28
C ALA A 45 17.71 -17.11 1.39
N ASP A 46 18.93 -17.56 1.06
CA ASP A 46 20.12 -16.71 1.15
C ASP A 46 20.10 -15.55 0.16
N ARG A 47 19.51 -15.76 -1.03
CA ARG A 47 19.35 -14.71 -2.04
C ARG A 47 18.33 -13.66 -1.58
N ALA A 48 17.24 -14.10 -0.96
CA ALA A 48 16.24 -13.22 -0.38
C ALA A 48 16.81 -12.43 0.80
N GLY A 49 17.57 -13.08 1.69
CA GLY A 49 18.27 -12.43 2.81
C GLY A 49 19.14 -11.26 2.35
N ARG A 50 20.02 -11.48 1.36
CA ARG A 50 20.83 -10.40 0.78
C ARG A 50 20.00 -9.26 0.19
N PHE A 51 18.87 -9.58 -0.44
CA PHE A 51 17.98 -8.53 -0.95
C PHE A 51 17.38 -7.70 0.18
N TYR A 52 16.92 -8.34 1.25
CA TYR A 52 16.38 -7.64 2.42
C TYR A 52 17.43 -6.74 3.06
N ASP A 53 18.65 -7.25 3.26
CA ASP A 53 19.73 -6.51 3.92
C ASP A 53 20.24 -5.33 3.06
N ASP A 54 20.32 -5.51 1.74
CA ASP A 54 20.97 -4.54 0.86
C ASP A 54 20.01 -3.57 0.16
N GLN A 55 18.73 -3.95 -0.02
CA GLN A 55 17.80 -3.25 -0.94
C GLN A 55 16.49 -2.81 -0.29
N VAL A 56 16.17 -3.26 0.93
CA VAL A 56 14.94 -2.87 1.64
C VAL A 56 15.29 -1.88 2.74
N LEU A 57 14.66 -0.70 2.67
CA LEU A 57 14.82 0.35 3.68
C LEU A 57 13.49 0.58 4.38
N SER A 58 13.53 0.94 5.67
CA SER A 58 12.33 1.33 6.41
C SER A 58 11.86 2.77 6.10
N HIS A 59 12.44 3.41 5.10
CA HIS A 59 12.29 4.84 4.80
C HIS A 59 12.72 5.13 3.36
N LEU A 60 12.36 6.31 2.86
CA LEU A 60 12.75 6.82 1.55
C LEU A 60 14.11 7.51 1.64
N ASN A 61 15.12 6.94 0.99
CA ASN A 61 16.39 7.64 0.79
C ASN A 61 16.24 8.81 -0.20
N ALA A 62 17.27 9.64 -0.33
CA ALA A 62 17.23 10.83 -1.20
C ALA A 62 16.81 10.52 -2.65
N ARG A 63 17.37 9.47 -3.26
CA ARG A 63 17.03 9.07 -4.65
C ARG A 63 15.59 8.56 -4.77
N MET A 64 15.08 7.86 -3.76
CA MET A 64 13.68 7.42 -3.73
C MET A 64 12.74 8.63 -3.67
N ARG A 65 13.05 9.64 -2.85
CA ARG A 65 12.25 10.87 -2.77
C ARG A 65 12.26 11.65 -4.09
N GLU A 66 13.42 11.79 -4.72
CA GLU A 66 13.54 12.37 -6.06
C GLU A 66 12.75 11.57 -7.09
N PHE A 67 12.78 10.23 -7.01
CA PHE A 67 12.02 9.35 -7.87
C PHE A 67 10.51 9.58 -7.74
N VAL A 68 10.00 9.65 -6.51
CA VAL A 68 8.58 9.90 -6.19
C VAL A 68 8.14 11.29 -6.67
N ALA A 69 8.95 12.32 -6.40
CA ALA A 69 8.62 13.73 -6.68
C ALA A 69 8.39 14.05 -8.17
N ARG A 70 8.81 13.17 -9.07
CA ARG A 70 8.65 13.33 -10.53
C ARG A 70 7.66 12.34 -11.15
N GLN A 71 7.07 11.44 -10.36
CA GLN A 71 6.03 10.54 -10.87
C GLN A 71 4.73 11.29 -11.13
N GLU A 72 4.07 10.92 -12.22
CA GLU A 72 2.73 11.39 -12.61
C GLU A 72 1.65 10.34 -12.34
N MET A 73 2.05 9.13 -11.93
CA MET A 73 1.14 8.03 -11.65
C MET A 73 1.73 7.00 -10.69
N PHE A 74 0.87 6.23 -10.03
CA PHE A 74 1.23 5.02 -9.28
C PHE A 74 0.04 4.04 -9.22
N PHE A 75 0.32 2.82 -8.80
CA PHE A 75 -0.68 1.80 -8.50
C PHE A 75 -0.77 1.60 -6.99
N LEU A 76 -1.99 1.57 -6.47
CA LEU A 76 -2.28 1.38 -5.06
C LEU A 76 -2.94 0.02 -4.85
N ALA A 77 -2.31 -0.85 -4.08
CA ALA A 77 -2.88 -2.08 -3.58
C ALA A 77 -3.43 -1.86 -2.16
N THR A 78 -4.69 -2.24 -1.96
CA THR A 78 -5.38 -2.23 -0.66
C THR A 78 -6.17 -3.52 -0.52
N ALA A 79 -6.53 -3.90 0.71
CA ALA A 79 -7.46 -4.99 0.93
C ALA A 79 -8.35 -4.69 2.14
N ASP A 80 -9.63 -5.10 2.08
CA ASP A 80 -10.52 -5.04 3.24
C ASP A 80 -10.06 -5.99 4.36
N ARG A 81 -10.75 -5.97 5.51
CA ARG A 81 -10.43 -6.88 6.65
C ARG A 81 -10.60 -8.37 6.32
N ARG A 82 -11.29 -8.71 5.23
CA ARG A 82 -11.52 -10.10 4.77
C ARG A 82 -10.46 -10.54 3.76
N GLY A 83 -9.53 -9.66 3.38
CA GLY A 83 -8.52 -9.91 2.36
C GLY A 83 -9.04 -9.76 0.93
N THR A 84 -10.23 -9.18 0.72
CA THR A 84 -10.71 -8.81 -0.62
C THR A 84 -9.86 -7.64 -1.11
N CYS A 85 -9.18 -7.82 -2.24
CA CYS A 85 -8.20 -6.85 -2.71
C CYS A 85 -8.73 -5.94 -3.82
N ASP A 86 -8.25 -4.70 -3.79
CA ASP A 86 -8.40 -3.73 -4.87
C ASP A 86 -7.02 -3.24 -5.30
N ASN A 87 -6.84 -3.07 -6.62
CA ASN A 87 -5.70 -2.36 -7.18
C ASN A 87 -6.20 -1.17 -8.01
N THR A 88 -5.86 0.04 -7.59
CA THR A 88 -6.33 1.26 -8.25
C THR A 88 -5.18 2.03 -8.87
N PHE A 89 -5.43 2.59 -10.05
CA PHE A 89 -4.52 3.51 -10.72
C PHE A 89 -4.76 4.93 -10.22
N ARG A 90 -3.70 5.60 -9.79
CA ARG A 90 -3.71 7.00 -9.37
C ARG A 90 -2.81 7.81 -10.29
N ALA A 91 -3.29 8.95 -10.74
CA ALA A 91 -2.52 9.85 -11.59
C ALA A 91 -2.79 11.31 -11.26
N GLY A 92 -1.80 12.14 -11.57
CA GLY A 92 -1.82 13.57 -11.34
C GLY A 92 -0.62 14.25 -11.99
N PRO A 93 -0.40 15.53 -11.71
CA PRO A 93 0.79 16.24 -12.17
C PRO A 93 2.05 15.62 -11.55
N PRO A 94 3.25 15.88 -12.11
CA PRO A 94 4.49 15.47 -11.47
C PRO A 94 4.54 15.85 -9.99
N GLY A 95 4.80 14.86 -9.13
CA GLY A 95 4.91 15.05 -7.69
C GLY A 95 3.57 15.17 -6.96
N PHE A 96 2.45 14.77 -7.57
CA PHE A 96 1.15 14.72 -6.89
C PHE A 96 1.14 13.80 -5.66
N LEU A 97 1.92 12.71 -5.71
CA LEU A 97 2.31 11.95 -4.52
C LEU A 97 3.41 12.74 -3.81
N ARG A 98 3.02 13.39 -2.72
CA ARG A 98 3.86 14.28 -1.92
C ARG A 98 4.72 13.47 -0.98
N VAL A 99 6.01 13.80 -0.97
CA VAL A 99 6.94 13.36 0.06
C VAL A 99 6.90 14.41 1.16
N LEU A 100 6.31 14.07 2.31
CA LEU A 100 6.21 14.98 3.45
C LEU A 100 7.51 14.97 4.27
N ASP A 101 8.12 13.80 4.42
CA ASP A 101 9.44 13.59 5.02
C ASP A 101 10.06 12.26 4.51
N ASP A 102 11.07 11.70 5.20
CA ASP A 102 11.71 10.44 4.79
C ASP A 102 10.86 9.19 5.06
N ARG A 103 9.78 9.31 5.84
CA ARG A 103 8.91 8.21 6.25
C ARG A 103 7.44 8.46 5.98
N THR A 104 7.08 9.62 5.43
CA THR A 104 5.69 9.99 5.21
C THR A 104 5.45 10.43 3.77
N LEU A 105 4.49 9.78 3.12
CA LEU A 105 3.94 10.19 1.84
C LEU A 105 2.50 10.68 2.02
N ALA A 106 2.02 11.53 1.12
CA ALA A 106 0.61 11.85 1.05
C ALA A 106 0.15 12.08 -0.39
N TYR A 107 -1.06 11.63 -0.73
CA TYR A 107 -1.68 11.95 -2.02
C TYR A 107 -3.13 12.40 -1.83
N PRO A 108 -3.63 13.28 -2.71
CA PRO A 108 -5.02 13.71 -2.67
C PRO A 108 -5.93 12.67 -3.32
N GLU A 109 -7.07 12.39 -2.69
CA GLU A 109 -8.18 11.69 -3.34
C GLU A 109 -9.11 12.73 -3.99
N TYR A 110 -9.36 12.59 -5.29
CA TYR A 110 -10.27 13.47 -6.03
C TYR A 110 -11.67 12.88 -6.15
N ARG A 111 -12.64 13.72 -6.54
CA ARG A 111 -14.01 13.25 -6.79
C ARG A 111 -14.03 12.19 -7.90
N GLY A 112 -14.33 10.95 -7.51
CA GLY A 112 -14.45 9.81 -8.42
C GLY A 112 -15.89 9.39 -8.70
N ASN A 113 -16.06 8.10 -9.03
CA ASN A 113 -17.35 7.44 -9.29
C ASN A 113 -18.16 7.12 -8.02
N GLY A 114 -17.66 7.49 -6.84
CA GLY A 114 -18.32 7.26 -5.55
C GLY A 114 -18.16 5.85 -4.97
N VAL A 115 -17.43 4.94 -5.63
CA VAL A 115 -17.19 3.58 -5.10
C VAL A 115 -16.26 3.62 -3.88
N LEU A 116 -15.27 4.51 -3.87
CA LEU A 116 -14.35 4.75 -2.75
C LEU A 116 -13.68 3.47 -2.20
N ALA A 117 -13.49 2.44 -3.03
CA ALA A 117 -13.03 1.11 -2.61
C ALA A 117 -11.74 1.17 -1.77
N SER A 118 -10.69 1.84 -2.26
CA SER A 118 -9.43 1.95 -1.52
C SER A 118 -9.58 2.68 -0.18
N LEU A 119 -10.43 3.71 -0.09
CA LEU A 119 -10.65 4.45 1.15
C LEU A 119 -11.38 3.59 2.17
N GLY A 120 -12.43 2.87 1.74
CA GLY A 120 -13.14 1.91 2.59
C GLY A 120 -12.23 0.79 3.09
N ASN A 121 -11.36 0.27 2.22
CA ASN A 121 -10.36 -0.72 2.61
C ASN A 121 -9.40 -0.16 3.67
N ILE A 122 -8.88 1.06 3.49
CA ILE A 122 -7.95 1.70 4.43
C ILE A 122 -8.59 1.89 5.83
N GLU A 123 -9.86 2.27 5.89
CA GLU A 123 -10.60 2.41 7.16
C GLU A 123 -10.74 1.08 7.92
N GLU A 124 -10.83 -0.05 7.21
CA GLU A 124 -10.92 -1.37 7.83
C GLU A 124 -9.55 -2.04 8.06
N ASN A 125 -8.56 -1.71 7.22
CA ASN A 125 -7.24 -2.30 7.17
C ASN A 125 -6.23 -1.27 6.62
N PRO A 126 -5.36 -0.70 7.47
CA PRO A 126 -4.51 0.41 7.06
C PRO A 126 -3.35 -0.02 6.15
N HIS A 127 -3.10 -1.32 5.95
CA HIS A 127 -1.95 -1.77 5.17
C HIS A 127 -2.14 -1.51 3.67
N VAL A 128 -1.18 -0.79 3.08
CA VAL A 128 -1.18 -0.44 1.66
C VAL A 128 0.15 -0.78 1.00
N GLY A 129 0.09 -1.09 -0.29
CA GLY A 129 1.26 -1.19 -1.17
C GLY A 129 1.16 -0.17 -2.30
N ILE A 130 2.20 0.63 -2.49
CA ILE A 130 2.33 1.58 -3.60
C ILE A 130 3.41 1.07 -4.54
N LEU A 131 3.06 0.94 -5.82
CA LEU A 131 4.00 0.64 -6.89
C LEU A 131 4.09 1.83 -7.84
N LEU A 132 5.29 2.40 -7.91
CA LEU A 132 5.64 3.44 -8.86
C LEU A 132 6.53 2.84 -9.95
N ILE A 133 6.27 3.15 -11.22
CA ILE A 133 7.11 2.70 -12.34
C ILE A 133 7.33 3.86 -13.30
N ASP A 134 8.60 4.14 -13.59
CA ASP A 134 8.97 5.01 -14.70
C ASP A 134 9.17 4.15 -15.95
N PHE A 135 8.27 4.26 -16.92
CA PHE A 135 8.34 3.53 -18.19
C PHE A 135 9.17 4.24 -19.27
N CYS A 136 9.60 5.47 -19.02
CA CYS A 136 10.16 6.36 -20.04
C CYS A 136 11.66 6.57 -19.82
N ARG A 137 12.04 7.22 -18.71
CA ARG A 137 13.40 7.73 -18.52
C ARG A 137 14.31 6.69 -17.91
N ASP A 138 14.01 6.27 -16.69
CA ASP A 138 14.91 5.41 -15.90
C ASP A 138 14.58 3.92 -16.04
N ARG A 139 13.37 3.57 -16.50
CA ARG A 139 12.91 2.17 -16.66
C ARG A 139 13.11 1.35 -15.39
N ILE A 140 12.76 1.96 -14.25
CA ILE A 140 12.89 1.39 -12.91
C ILE A 140 11.60 1.67 -12.15
N GLY A 141 11.32 0.88 -11.12
CA GLY A 141 10.23 1.18 -10.21
C GLY A 141 10.66 1.19 -8.75
N LEU A 142 9.72 1.61 -7.91
CA LEU A 142 9.85 1.70 -6.47
C LEU A 142 8.61 1.07 -5.84
N HIS A 143 8.81 0.15 -4.92
CA HIS A 143 7.79 -0.35 -4.00
C HIS A 143 7.86 0.48 -2.74
N VAL A 144 6.69 0.85 -2.22
CA VAL A 144 6.54 1.43 -0.88
C VAL A 144 5.38 0.71 -0.20
N ASN A 145 5.68 -0.03 0.87
CA ASN A 145 4.68 -0.65 1.73
C ASN A 145 4.58 0.14 3.02
N GLY A 146 3.37 0.21 3.57
CA GLY A 146 3.15 0.99 4.78
C GLY A 146 1.74 0.91 5.31
N SER A 147 1.48 1.75 6.31
CA SER A 147 0.17 1.98 6.89
C SER A 147 -0.37 3.33 6.44
N ALA A 148 -1.65 3.38 6.08
CA ALA A 148 -2.32 4.56 5.57
C ALA A 148 -3.46 5.00 6.49
N ARG A 149 -3.76 6.29 6.46
CA ARG A 149 -4.94 6.89 7.11
C ARG A 149 -5.54 8.00 6.26
N LEU A 150 -6.83 8.24 6.45
CA LEU A 150 -7.52 9.37 5.83
C LEU A 150 -7.30 10.63 6.68
N VAL A 151 -7.04 11.76 6.02
CA VAL A 151 -6.78 13.05 6.65
C VAL A 151 -7.55 14.14 5.91
N ASP A 152 -8.26 14.98 6.65
CA ASP A 152 -8.95 16.12 6.06
C ASP A 152 -7.95 17.14 5.50
N ASP A 153 -8.33 17.85 4.43
CA ASP A 153 -7.47 18.85 3.78
C ASP A 153 -7.03 19.97 4.74
N ALA A 154 -7.90 20.36 5.67
CA ALA A 154 -7.58 21.38 6.67
C ALA A 154 -6.48 20.90 7.63
N ASP A 155 -6.61 19.67 8.15
CA ASP A 155 -5.67 19.11 9.11
C ASP A 155 -4.30 18.84 8.47
N LEU A 156 -4.29 18.26 7.27
CA LEU A 156 -3.04 17.98 6.56
C LEU A 156 -2.30 19.27 6.23
N ARG A 157 -3.00 20.32 5.81
CA ARG A 157 -2.37 21.62 5.50
C ARG A 157 -1.94 22.38 6.75
N SER A 158 -2.62 22.18 7.88
CA SER A 158 -2.17 22.71 9.17
C SER A 158 -0.81 22.15 9.55
N ALA A 159 -0.63 20.83 9.38
CA ALA A 159 0.65 20.15 9.61
C ALA A 159 1.71 20.43 8.52
N HIS A 160 1.27 20.60 7.26
CA HIS A 160 2.15 20.81 6.10
C HIS A 160 1.72 22.04 5.26
N PRO A 161 2.01 23.27 5.73
CA PRO A 161 1.56 24.50 5.07
C PRO A 161 2.13 24.71 3.65
N ALA A 162 3.25 24.06 3.33
CA ALA A 162 3.89 24.14 2.02
C ALA A 162 3.21 23.28 0.93
N LEU A 163 2.16 22.51 1.27
CA LEU A 163 1.42 21.72 0.30
C LEU A 163 0.78 22.64 -0.76
N PRO A 164 1.05 22.40 -2.06
CA PRO A 164 0.46 23.22 -3.11
C PRO A 164 -1.06 23.06 -3.16
N ARG A 165 -1.72 24.07 -3.71
CA ARG A 165 -3.15 24.01 -4.05
C ARG A 165 -3.27 23.67 -5.53
N ASP A 166 -4.08 22.67 -5.84
CA ASP A 166 -4.42 22.33 -7.20
C ASP A 166 -5.76 22.98 -7.54
N GLU A 167 -5.70 24.04 -8.35
CA GLU A 167 -6.86 24.86 -8.69
C GLU A 167 -7.57 24.38 -9.97
N ALA A 168 -7.05 23.33 -10.62
CA ALA A 168 -7.69 22.78 -11.79
C ALA A 168 -9.08 22.20 -11.44
N PRO A 169 -10.12 22.44 -12.26
CA PRO A 169 -11.46 21.94 -12.01
C PRO A 169 -11.47 20.42 -11.75
N GLY A 170 -12.14 19.99 -10.67
CA GLY A 170 -12.22 18.58 -10.29
C GLY A 170 -10.97 17.99 -9.61
N ARG A 171 -9.89 18.77 -9.46
CA ARG A 171 -8.64 18.37 -8.76
C ARG A 171 -8.51 18.96 -7.37
N ARG A 172 -9.63 19.39 -6.78
CA ARG A 172 -9.70 19.66 -5.34
C ARG A 172 -9.75 18.32 -4.59
N ALA A 173 -8.82 18.13 -3.67
CA ALA A 173 -8.83 16.98 -2.77
C ALA A 173 -10.14 16.94 -1.98
N VAL A 174 -10.82 15.80 -2.01
CA VAL A 174 -11.96 15.50 -1.14
C VAL A 174 -11.44 15.11 0.24
N VAL A 175 -10.40 14.29 0.26
CA VAL A 175 -9.65 13.87 1.44
C VAL A 175 -8.21 13.60 1.01
N TRP A 176 -7.28 13.56 1.94
CA TRP A 176 -5.93 13.11 1.72
C TRP A 176 -5.73 11.71 2.28
N VAL A 177 -4.88 10.92 1.62
CA VAL A 177 -4.36 9.68 2.18
C VAL A 177 -2.92 9.92 2.56
N GLU A 178 -2.63 9.84 3.85
CA GLU A 178 -1.27 9.88 4.40
C GLU A 178 -0.79 8.46 4.62
N VAL A 179 0.43 8.16 4.19
CA VAL A 179 1.05 6.84 4.25
C VAL A 179 2.35 6.93 5.03
N THR A 180 2.42 6.20 6.14
CA THR A 180 3.65 5.95 6.88
C THR A 180 4.39 4.79 6.22
N VAL A 181 5.62 5.04 5.78
CA VAL A 181 6.48 4.08 5.10
C VAL A 181 7.04 3.09 6.11
N GLU A 182 6.79 1.81 5.86
CA GLU A 182 7.33 0.68 6.62
C GLU A 182 8.45 0.00 5.83
N GLU A 183 8.31 -0.10 4.51
CA GLU A 183 9.31 -0.65 3.61
C GLU A 183 9.37 0.13 2.30
N ALA A 184 10.57 0.34 1.77
CA ALA A 184 10.81 0.91 0.45
C ALA A 184 11.96 0.17 -0.24
N TYR A 185 11.71 -0.31 -1.46
CA TYR A 185 12.69 -1.10 -2.20
C TYR A 185 12.48 -1.04 -3.72
N VAL A 186 13.53 -1.39 -4.45
CA VAL A 186 13.56 -1.27 -5.90
C VAL A 186 12.67 -2.30 -6.60
N HIS A 187 11.93 -1.87 -7.63
CA HIS A 187 11.43 -2.75 -8.68
C HIS A 187 12.40 -2.73 -9.87
N CYS A 188 13.03 -3.86 -10.16
CA CYS A 188 14.12 -3.91 -11.14
C CYS A 188 13.65 -3.68 -12.59
N ALA A 189 14.55 -3.14 -13.41
CA ALA A 189 14.30 -2.75 -14.80
C ALA A 189 14.02 -3.90 -15.78
N LYS A 190 14.30 -5.16 -15.37
CA LYS A 190 14.47 -6.31 -16.26
C LYS A 190 13.30 -6.52 -17.24
N HIS A 191 12.08 -6.21 -16.83
CA HIS A 191 10.87 -6.41 -17.64
C HIS A 191 10.01 -5.15 -17.77
N ILE A 192 10.57 -3.96 -17.50
CA ILE A 192 9.86 -2.71 -17.70
C ILE A 192 9.98 -2.32 -19.18
N PRO A 193 8.87 -2.26 -19.93
CA PRO A 193 8.91 -1.84 -21.33
C PRO A 193 9.28 -0.36 -21.42
N HIS A 194 9.97 0.01 -22.50
CA HIS A 194 10.23 1.41 -22.81
C HIS A 194 9.01 1.98 -23.54
N LEU A 195 8.27 2.85 -22.87
CA LEU A 195 7.13 3.56 -23.43
C LEU A 195 7.55 4.97 -23.85
N ARG A 196 6.86 5.52 -24.85
CA ARG A 196 6.95 6.94 -25.22
C ARG A 196 5.61 7.59 -24.94
N LYS A 197 5.62 8.66 -24.15
CA LYS A 197 4.43 9.48 -23.94
C LYS A 197 4.04 10.08 -25.30
N ALA A 198 2.81 9.83 -25.74
CA ALA A 198 2.31 10.40 -26.97
C ALA A 198 2.36 11.94 -26.88
N ALA A 199 2.68 12.60 -27.99
CA ALA A 199 2.61 14.06 -28.05
C ALA A 199 1.16 14.49 -27.81
N ASP A 200 0.99 15.59 -27.07
CA ASP A 200 -0.33 16.15 -26.84
C ASP A 200 -0.76 16.93 -28.09
N GLU A 201 -1.32 16.21 -29.07
CA GLU A 201 -1.72 16.77 -30.38
C GLU A 201 -2.90 17.76 -30.26
N THR A 202 -3.54 17.86 -29.09
CA THR A 202 -4.70 18.72 -28.82
C THR A 202 -4.39 20.01 -28.05
N GLY A 203 -3.14 20.26 -27.64
CA GLY A 203 -2.76 21.50 -26.94
C GLY A 203 -3.38 21.66 -25.53
N GLY A 204 -3.94 20.59 -24.99
CA GLY A 204 -4.53 20.46 -23.67
C GLY A 204 -4.75 18.98 -23.41
N ASP A 205 -4.69 18.56 -22.15
CA ASP A 205 -4.56 17.18 -21.62
C ASP A 205 -5.48 16.06 -22.17
N GLY A 206 -6.30 16.33 -23.19
CA GLY A 206 -7.03 15.38 -24.04
C GLY A 206 -8.12 14.60 -23.31
N ARG A 207 -8.11 14.63 -21.99
CA ARG A 207 -9.04 13.97 -21.08
C ARG A 207 -9.55 15.06 -20.17
N ALA A 208 -10.74 15.58 -20.47
CA ALA A 208 -11.41 16.53 -19.60
C ALA A 208 -11.60 15.92 -18.20
N TRP A 209 -10.68 16.22 -17.28
CA TRP A 209 -10.82 15.88 -15.87
C TRP A 209 -12.10 16.52 -15.36
N GLY A 210 -12.97 15.74 -14.73
CA GLY A 210 -14.23 16.25 -14.16
C GLY A 210 -15.42 16.39 -15.12
N THR A 211 -15.39 15.88 -16.35
CA THR A 211 -16.64 15.75 -17.14
C THR A 211 -17.58 14.73 -16.50
N ASP A 212 -18.90 14.89 -16.54
CA ASP A 212 -19.86 13.85 -16.10
C ASP A 212 -20.30 12.92 -17.27
N ASP A 213 -19.71 13.06 -18.46
CA ASP A 213 -20.00 12.22 -19.62
C ASP A 213 -19.39 10.81 -19.45
N THR A 214 -20.25 9.83 -19.16
CA THR A 214 -19.88 8.43 -18.94
C THR A 214 -19.37 7.72 -20.19
N ARG A 215 -19.80 8.13 -21.40
CA ARG A 215 -19.31 7.57 -22.67
C ARG A 215 -17.89 8.03 -22.96
N ARG A 216 -17.58 9.30 -22.72
CA ARG A 216 -16.21 9.83 -22.83
C ARG A 216 -15.25 9.23 -21.79
N LYS A 217 -15.78 8.70 -20.68
CA LYS A 217 -15.04 7.96 -19.63
C LYS A 217 -14.93 6.46 -19.88
N GLY A 218 -15.53 5.91 -20.93
CA GLY A 218 -15.54 4.46 -21.18
C GLY A 218 -16.31 3.64 -20.14
N GLY A 219 -17.32 4.24 -19.48
CA GLY A 219 -17.95 3.70 -18.26
C GLY A 219 -18.63 2.33 -18.35
N ASP A 220 -18.86 1.81 -19.55
CA ASP A 220 -19.30 0.42 -19.77
C ASP A 220 -18.58 -0.23 -20.96
N PHE A 221 -17.27 0.03 -21.09
CA PHE A 221 -16.47 -0.51 -22.19
C PHE A 221 -16.54 -2.05 -22.29
N PHE A 222 -16.69 -2.74 -21.15
CA PHE A 222 -16.78 -4.20 -21.09
C PHE A 222 -18.22 -4.75 -21.16
N GLY A 223 -19.25 -3.91 -21.31
CA GLY A 223 -20.65 -4.36 -21.41
C GLY A 223 -21.19 -5.04 -20.14
N ALA A 224 -20.66 -4.69 -18.98
CA ALA A 224 -21.05 -5.25 -17.69
C ALA A 224 -22.53 -5.00 -17.38
N ALA A 225 -23.07 -3.83 -17.78
CA ALA A 225 -24.47 -3.52 -17.55
C ALA A 225 -25.42 -4.43 -18.34
N ALA A 226 -25.03 -4.84 -19.55
CA ALA A 226 -25.81 -5.79 -20.35
C ALA A 226 -25.71 -7.21 -19.79
N ALA A 227 -24.50 -7.65 -19.41
CA ALA A 227 -24.27 -8.98 -18.83
C ALA A 227 -25.01 -9.17 -17.49
N GLY A 228 -25.00 -8.15 -16.62
CA GLY A 228 -25.68 -8.20 -15.32
C GLY A 228 -27.21 -8.31 -15.43
N LYS A 229 -27.82 -7.80 -16.50
CA LYS A 229 -29.26 -7.94 -16.78
C LYS A 229 -29.65 -9.31 -17.34
N ALA A 230 -28.70 -10.02 -17.96
CA ALA A 230 -28.91 -11.34 -18.55
C ALA A 230 -28.64 -12.50 -17.58
N ALA A 231 -28.00 -12.23 -16.43
CA ALA A 231 -27.76 -13.25 -15.41
C ALA A 231 -29.08 -13.60 -14.68
N PRO A 232 -29.48 -14.88 -14.61
CA PRO A 232 -30.63 -15.28 -13.81
C PRO A 232 -30.37 -14.91 -12.34
N ALA A 233 -31.38 -14.41 -11.64
CA ALA A 233 -31.29 -14.02 -10.24
C ALA A 233 -30.85 -15.20 -9.37
N SER A 234 -29.54 -15.36 -9.16
CA SER A 234 -28.99 -16.39 -8.29
C SER A 234 -29.31 -16.00 -6.84
N ARG A 235 -30.08 -16.86 -6.18
CA ARG A 235 -30.50 -16.75 -4.78
C ARG A 235 -29.33 -16.30 -3.88
N ARG A 236 -29.48 -15.12 -3.27
CA ARG A 236 -28.77 -14.78 -2.05
C ARG A 236 -29.26 -15.75 -0.97
N GLN A 237 -28.40 -16.68 -0.54
CA GLN A 237 -28.54 -17.36 0.76
C GLN A 237 -27.75 -16.57 1.79
#